data_AF-A0AAW1RQM4-F1
#
_entry.id   AF-A0AAW1RQM4-F1
#
_cell.length_a   1.000
_cell.length_b   1.000
_cell.length_c   1.000
_cell.angle_alpha   90.00
_cell.angle_beta   90.00
_cell.angle_gamma   90.00
#
_symmetry.space_group_name_H-M   'P 1'
#
loop_
_entity.id
_entity.type
_entity.pdbx_description
1 polymer ?
#
loop_
_entity_poly.entity_id
_entity_poly.type
_entity_poly.pdbx_seq_one_letter_code
_entity_poly.pdbx_strand_id
1 'polypeptide(L)'
;MATSLCGSFVRLSIGTARPVTAPAAAPHTQLCSSFTGQRLQASRQRSTAVKVGFFVDAAQNSIKRQRTAERRRVYNKQYKSAVATRIRKALKGLDDFKTALPESEDELKPVERLISEAYKEIDKCVSRGIFHDNTAARRKSRLAIAKQKLLIDAGLYKPVAA
;
A
#
# COMPACT_ATOMS: atom_id res chain seq x y z
N MET A 1 14.91 0.92 28.41
CA MET A 1 14.29 0.44 27.17
C MET A 1 12.80 0.26 27.39
N ALA A 2 11.98 1.18 26.88
CA ALA A 2 10.53 1.13 27.02
C ALA A 2 9.92 0.78 25.66
N THR A 3 9.43 -0.45 25.52
CA THR A 3 8.69 -0.89 24.34
C THR A 3 7.32 -0.24 24.35
N SER A 4 7.10 0.69 23.43
CA SER A 4 5.81 1.33 23.19
C SER A 4 4.82 0.31 22.63
N LEU A 5 3.85 -0.08 23.45
CA LEU A 5 2.64 -0.76 23.00
C LEU A 5 1.80 0.25 22.22
N CYS A 6 2.06 0.33 20.91
CA CYS A 6 1.19 1.02 19.96
C CYS A 6 -0.07 0.16 19.78
N GLY A 7 -1.06 0.40 20.65
CA GLY A 7 -2.35 -0.27 20.61
C GLY A 7 -3.39 0.62 21.25
N SER A 8 -3.79 1.68 20.57
CA SER A 8 -4.94 2.51 20.97
C SER A 8 -6.23 1.71 20.81
N PHE A 9 -6.48 0.82 21.79
CA PHE A 9 -7.75 0.17 22.08
C PHE A 9 -8.64 1.06 22.98
N VAL A 10 -8.51 2.39 22.87
CA VAL A 10 -9.28 3.34 23.69
C VAL A 10 -10.57 3.72 22.97
N ARG A 11 -11.45 2.74 22.73
CA ARG A 11 -12.93 2.86 22.67
C ARG A 11 -13.57 1.52 22.27
N LEU A 12 -13.41 0.47 23.08
CA LEU A 12 -14.46 -0.54 23.15
C LEU A 12 -15.51 -0.02 24.14
N SER A 13 -16.56 0.60 23.63
CA SER A 13 -17.78 0.71 24.42
C SER A 13 -18.54 -0.60 24.28
N ILE A 14 -18.69 -1.32 25.40
CA ILE A 14 -19.70 -2.39 25.51
C ILE A 14 -21.06 -1.66 25.47
N GLY A 15 -21.59 -1.47 24.27
CA GLY A 15 -22.94 -0.96 24.10
C GLY A 15 -23.91 -2.06 24.48
N THR A 16 -24.74 -1.84 25.50
CA THR A 16 -25.94 -2.66 25.68
C THR A 16 -26.86 -2.44 24.48
N ALA A 17 -27.46 -3.51 23.99
CA ALA A 17 -28.31 -3.49 22.81
C ALA A 17 -29.39 -2.39 22.97
N ARG A 18 -29.39 -1.41 22.06
CA ARG A 18 -30.56 -0.53 21.91
C ARG A 18 -31.65 -1.38 21.24
N PRO A 19 -32.83 -1.55 21.86
CA PRO A 19 -33.93 -2.22 21.19
C PRO A 19 -34.33 -1.35 20.00
N VAL A 20 -34.13 -1.84 18.78
CA VAL A 20 -34.81 -1.30 17.62
C VAL A 20 -36.27 -1.68 17.81
N THR A 21 -37.06 -0.76 18.35
CA THR A 21 -38.52 -0.88 18.37
C THR A 21 -38.98 -0.92 16.91
N ALA A 22 -39.28 -2.12 16.43
CA ALA A 22 -40.04 -2.29 15.19
C ALA A 22 -41.38 -1.55 15.38
N PRO A 23 -41.84 -0.74 14.40
CA PRO A 23 -43.17 -0.17 14.48
C PRO A 23 -44.20 -1.30 14.52
N ALA A 24 -45.03 -1.30 15.55
CA ALA A 24 -46.12 -2.25 15.72
C ALA A 24 -47.04 -2.20 14.50
N ALA A 25 -47.14 -3.31 13.76
CA ALA A 25 -48.19 -3.48 12.77
C ALA A 25 -49.54 -3.41 13.49
N ALA A 26 -50.36 -2.40 13.14
CA ALA A 26 -51.70 -2.25 13.66
C ALA A 26 -52.57 -3.43 13.18
N PRO A 27 -53.23 -4.17 14.09
CA PRO A 27 -54.21 -5.17 13.68
C PRO A 27 -55.49 -4.45 13.23
N HIS A 28 -55.82 -4.62 11.96
CA HIS A 28 -57.13 -4.32 11.40
C HIS A 28 -58.14 -5.19 12.15
N THR A 29 -58.97 -4.55 12.98
CA THR A 29 -60.01 -5.18 13.77
C THR A 29 -61.11 -5.72 12.86
N GLN A 30 -61.23 -7.03 12.76
CA GLN A 30 -62.48 -7.67 12.37
C GLN A 30 -63.16 -8.24 13.61
N LEU A 31 -64.41 -7.80 13.78
CA LEU A 31 -65.37 -8.24 14.79
C LEU A 31 -65.74 -9.69 14.56
N CYS A 32 -65.58 -10.55 15.56
CA CYS A 32 -66.56 -11.60 15.83
C CYS A 32 -66.51 -12.04 17.31
N SER A 33 -67.72 -12.22 17.83
CA SER A 33 -68.11 -12.56 19.19
C SER A 33 -67.90 -14.03 19.52
N SER A 34 -67.24 -14.33 20.66
CA SER A 34 -67.69 -15.36 21.62
C SER A 34 -66.65 -15.56 22.72
N PHE A 35 -67.06 -15.29 23.95
CA PHE A 35 -66.37 -15.66 25.19
C PHE A 35 -66.20 -17.18 25.27
N THR A 36 -64.95 -17.68 25.35
CA THR A 36 -64.60 -18.87 26.15
C THR A 36 -63.08 -18.94 26.37
N GLY A 37 -62.67 -18.89 27.64
CA GLY A 37 -61.45 -19.55 28.15
C GLY A 37 -60.09 -18.94 27.80
N GLN A 38 -59.58 -18.03 28.62
CA GLN A 38 -58.15 -17.75 28.66
C GLN A 38 -57.42 -18.93 29.32
N ARG A 39 -56.84 -19.82 28.50
CA ARG A 39 -55.81 -20.75 28.97
C ARG A 39 -54.52 -19.96 29.13
N LEU A 40 -54.13 -19.64 30.36
CA LEU A 40 -52.80 -19.15 30.69
C LEU A 40 -51.79 -20.24 30.28
N GLN A 41 -51.29 -20.19 29.05
CA GLN A 41 -50.05 -20.86 28.72
C GLN A 41 -48.94 -20.05 29.39
N ALA A 42 -48.39 -20.59 30.47
CA ALA A 42 -47.11 -20.12 30.98
C ALA A 42 -46.09 -20.30 29.85
N SER A 43 -45.80 -19.23 29.12
CA SER A 43 -44.72 -19.22 28.15
C SER A 43 -43.44 -19.43 28.95
N ARG A 44 -42.89 -20.64 28.84
CA ARG A 44 -41.57 -20.98 29.37
C ARG A 44 -40.62 -19.90 28.87
N GLN A 45 -40.18 -19.01 29.76
CA GLN A 45 -39.15 -18.01 29.45
C GLN A 45 -37.90 -18.79 29.06
N ARG A 46 -37.72 -19.03 27.75
CA ARG A 46 -36.45 -19.50 27.22
C ARG A 46 -35.47 -18.39 27.55
N SER A 47 -34.59 -18.64 28.52
CA SER A 47 -33.43 -17.81 28.77
C SER A 47 -32.67 -17.69 27.45
N THR A 48 -32.89 -16.60 26.73
CA THR A 48 -32.14 -16.30 25.51
C THR A 48 -30.72 -16.03 25.98
N ALA A 49 -29.85 -17.04 25.84
CA ALA A 49 -28.43 -16.85 26.01
C ALA A 49 -28.03 -15.65 25.15
N VAL A 50 -27.67 -14.53 25.79
CA VAL A 50 -27.19 -13.34 25.11
C VAL A 50 -25.86 -13.73 24.50
N LYS A 51 -25.87 -14.19 23.24
CA LYS A 51 -24.66 -14.29 22.44
C LYS A 51 -24.15 -12.86 22.30
N VAL A 52 -23.11 -12.53 23.07
CA VAL A 52 -22.41 -11.25 22.95
C VAL A 52 -21.71 -11.27 21.59
N GLY A 53 -22.40 -10.76 20.56
CA GLY A 53 -21.83 -10.57 19.24
C GLY A 53 -20.90 -9.35 19.24
N PHE A 54 -19.71 -9.49 18.67
CA PHE A 54 -18.82 -8.36 18.46
C PHE A 54 -19.25 -7.61 17.19
N PHE A 55 -19.92 -6.48 17.34
CA PHE A 55 -20.30 -5.63 16.21
C PHE A 55 -19.09 -4.76 15.82
N VAL A 56 -18.50 -5.01 14.65
CA VAL A 56 -17.50 -4.11 14.05
C VAL A 56 -18.22 -3.16 13.11
N ASP A 57 -18.25 -1.87 13.45
CA ASP A 57 -18.76 -0.86 12.53
C ASP A 57 -17.94 -0.85 11.24
N ALA A 58 -18.60 -0.94 10.09
CA ALA A 58 -17.93 -0.94 8.78
C ALA A 58 -17.01 0.28 8.57
N ALA A 59 -17.35 1.41 9.18
CA ALA A 59 -16.54 2.63 9.18
C ALA A 59 -15.13 2.43 9.77
N GLN A 60 -14.97 1.56 10.77
CA GLN A 60 -13.67 1.33 11.43
C GLN A 60 -12.68 0.58 10.52
N ASN A 61 -13.17 -0.36 9.70
CA ASN A 61 -12.33 -1.01 8.69
C ASN A 61 -11.88 -0.01 7.62
N SER A 62 -12.79 0.85 7.14
CA SER A 62 -12.48 1.90 6.16
C SER A 62 -11.40 2.87 6.67
N ILE A 63 -11.56 3.39 7.89
CA ILE A 63 -10.60 4.30 8.52
C ILE A 63 -9.23 3.63 8.70
N LYS A 64 -9.19 2.35 9.08
CA LYS A 64 -7.94 1.58 9.17
C LYS A 64 -7.24 1.49 7.81
N ARG A 65 -7.99 1.24 6.74
CA ARG A 65 -7.44 1.15 5.38
C ARG A 65 -6.88 2.50 4.93
N GLN A 66 -7.58 3.60 5.20
CA GLN A 66 -7.09 4.97 4.95
C GLN A 66 -5.74 5.23 5.64
N ARG A 67 -5.65 5.00 6.96
CA ARG A 67 -4.41 5.18 7.74
C ARG A 67 -3.26 4.32 7.21
N THR A 68 -3.54 3.08 6.83
CA THR A 68 -2.52 2.16 6.28
C THR A 68 -2.04 2.61 4.91
N ALA A 69 -2.97 3.06 4.06
CA ALA A 69 -2.67 3.57 2.73
C ALA A 69 -1.81 4.84 2.79
N GLU A 70 -2.13 5.78 3.69
CA GLU A 70 -1.36 7.00 3.89
C GLU A 70 0.09 6.71 4.31
N ARG A 71 0.27 5.82 5.29
CA ARG A 71 1.61 5.39 5.74
C ARG A 71 2.41 4.77 4.59
N ARG A 72 1.80 3.85 3.84
CA ARG A 72 2.43 3.22 2.67
C ARG A 72 2.72 4.23 1.56
N ARG A 73 1.83 5.21 1.35
CA ARG A 73 2.01 6.29 0.36
C ARG A 73 3.23 7.12 0.68
N VAL A 74 3.37 7.59 1.92
CA VAL A 74 4.51 8.41 2.36
C VAL A 74 5.82 7.63 2.22
N TYR A 75 5.85 6.38 2.70
CA TYR A 75 7.01 5.50 2.56
C TYR A 75 7.38 5.28 1.08
N ASN A 76 6.44 4.82 0.26
CA ASN A 76 6.69 4.56 -1.16
C ASN A 76 7.08 5.82 -1.93
N LYS A 77 6.54 6.98 -1.58
CA LYS A 77 6.90 8.27 -2.20
C LYS A 77 8.38 8.57 -2.00
N GLN A 78 8.91 8.37 -0.79
CA GLN A 78 10.32 8.61 -0.48
C GLN A 78 11.24 7.74 -1.36
N TYR A 79 11.05 6.42 -1.38
CA TYR A 79 11.86 5.52 -2.20
C TYR A 79 11.71 5.77 -3.71
N LYS A 80 10.49 6.01 -4.20
CA LYS A 80 10.25 6.36 -5.60
C LYS A 80 10.99 7.63 -6.00
N SER A 81 10.97 8.66 -5.14
CA SER A 81 11.69 9.92 -5.39
C SER A 81 13.21 9.78 -5.28
N ALA A 82 13.72 8.93 -4.38
CA ALA A 82 15.14 8.64 -4.26
C ALA A 82 15.67 8.00 -5.55
N VAL A 83 15.00 6.96 -6.05
CA VAL A 83 15.37 6.30 -7.32
C VAL A 83 15.30 7.26 -8.49
N ALA A 84 14.23 8.06 -8.61
CA ALA A 84 14.11 9.05 -9.67
C ALA A 84 15.25 10.09 -9.64
N THR A 85 15.64 10.53 -8.44
CA THR A 85 16.74 11.48 -8.26
C THR A 85 18.09 10.88 -8.66
N ARG A 86 18.41 9.65 -8.22
CA ARG A 86 19.68 8.98 -8.58
C ARG A 86 19.78 8.71 -10.08
N ILE A 87 18.70 8.25 -10.70
CA ILE A 87 18.64 8.07 -12.16
C ILE A 87 18.85 9.40 -12.87
N ARG A 88 18.19 10.48 -12.43
CA ARG A 88 18.37 11.81 -13.03
C ARG A 88 19.81 12.30 -12.90
N LYS A 89 20.47 12.08 -11.76
CA LYS A 89 21.90 12.43 -11.58
C LYS A 89 22.80 11.65 -12.53
N ALA A 90 22.60 10.34 -12.66
CA ALA A 90 23.39 9.51 -13.56
C ALA A 90 23.18 9.91 -15.03
N LEU A 91 21.93 10.17 -15.45
CA LEU A 91 21.64 10.62 -16.81
C LEU A 91 22.23 11.99 -17.12
N LYS A 92 22.14 12.95 -16.19
CA LYS A 92 22.79 14.26 -16.35
C LYS A 92 24.30 14.11 -16.51
N GLY A 93 24.94 13.31 -15.64
CA GLY A 93 26.36 13.04 -15.74
C GLY A 93 26.74 12.44 -17.10
N LEU A 94 25.94 11.52 -17.66
CA LEU A 94 26.14 11.00 -19.02
C LEU A 94 25.90 12.06 -20.11
N ASP A 95 24.88 12.90 -19.96
CA ASP A 95 24.55 13.95 -20.93
C ASP A 95 25.68 15.00 -21.04
N ASP A 96 26.38 15.29 -19.94
CA ASP A 96 27.51 16.24 -19.92
C ASP A 96 28.67 15.74 -20.83
N PHE A 97 28.93 14.43 -20.88
CA PHE A 97 29.95 13.81 -21.76
C PHE A 97 29.55 13.71 -23.24
N LYS A 98 28.32 14.08 -23.61
CA LYS A 98 27.95 14.13 -25.04
C LYS A 98 28.57 15.31 -25.77
N THR A 99 28.92 16.37 -25.05
CA THR A 99 29.46 17.61 -25.63
C THR A 99 30.98 17.53 -25.80
N ALA A 100 31.67 16.90 -24.84
CA ALA A 100 33.07 16.55 -24.92
C ALA A 100 33.18 15.04 -24.75
N LEU A 101 33.45 14.34 -25.86
CA LEU A 101 33.54 12.88 -25.87
C LEU A 101 34.69 12.44 -24.96
N PRO A 102 34.49 11.41 -24.12
CA PRO A 102 35.55 10.91 -23.25
C PRO A 102 36.63 10.22 -24.08
N GLU A 103 37.89 10.60 -23.87
CA GLU A 103 39.04 10.02 -24.58
C GLU A 103 39.55 8.74 -23.88
N SER A 104 39.27 8.59 -22.57
CA SER A 104 39.70 7.46 -21.74
C SER A 104 38.58 6.97 -20.82
N GLU A 105 38.59 5.66 -20.52
CA GLU A 105 37.67 5.03 -19.55
C GLU A 105 37.81 5.61 -18.14
N ASP A 106 38.96 6.22 -17.81
CA ASP A 106 39.21 6.80 -16.50
C ASP A 106 38.28 7.98 -16.17
N GLU A 107 37.87 8.73 -17.19
CA GLU A 107 36.96 9.87 -17.05
C GLU A 107 35.51 9.43 -16.75
N LEU A 108 35.17 8.17 -17.06
CA LEU A 108 33.86 7.60 -16.82
C LEU A 108 33.67 7.12 -15.37
N LYS A 109 34.75 6.88 -14.62
CA LYS A 109 34.73 6.44 -13.21
C LYS A 109 33.74 7.21 -12.31
N PRO A 110 33.68 8.57 -12.30
CA PRO A 110 32.69 9.30 -11.51
C PRO A 110 31.24 8.98 -11.90
N VAL A 111 30.95 8.81 -13.19
CA VAL A 111 29.61 8.46 -13.67
C VAL A 111 29.25 7.03 -13.31
N GLU A 112 30.21 6.10 -13.40
CA GLU A 112 30.01 4.72 -13.00
C GLU A 112 29.67 4.57 -11.52
N ARG A 113 30.25 5.43 -10.66
CA ARG A 113 29.85 5.52 -9.25
C ARG A 113 28.38 5.93 -9.11
N LEU A 114 27.93 6.93 -9.86
CA LEU A 114 26.52 7.36 -9.85
C LEU A 114 25.57 6.27 -10.37
N ILE A 115 25.96 5.53 -11.40
CA ILE A 115 25.20 4.38 -11.90
C ILE A 115 25.12 3.27 -10.85
N SER A 116 26.24 2.98 -10.18
CA SER A 116 26.31 1.97 -9.11
C SER A 116 25.40 2.33 -7.94
N GLU A 117 25.36 3.60 -7.55
CA GLU A 117 24.41 4.10 -6.55
C GLU A 117 22.96 3.94 -6.98
N ALA A 118 22.65 4.25 -8.25
CA ALA A 118 21.30 4.08 -8.79
C ALA A 118 20.88 2.61 -8.76
N TYR A 119 21.75 1.67 -9.14
CA TYR A 119 21.46 0.23 -9.08
C TYR A 119 21.24 -0.26 -7.65
N LYS A 120 22.09 0.16 -6.70
CA LYS A 120 21.91 -0.16 -5.28
C LYS A 120 20.53 0.27 -4.77
N GLU A 121 20.08 1.49 -5.10
CA GLU A 121 18.76 1.97 -4.66
C GLU A 121 17.60 1.28 -5.40
N ILE A 122 17.75 0.96 -6.70
CA ILE A 122 16.75 0.19 -7.45
C ILE A 122 16.54 -1.18 -6.81
N ASP A 123 17.62 -1.90 -6.49
CA ASP A 123 17.54 -3.27 -5.98
C ASP A 123 17.04 -3.32 -4.54
N LYS A 124 17.41 -2.33 -3.71
CA LYS A 124 16.79 -2.13 -2.40
C LYS A 124 15.26 -1.93 -2.50
N CYS A 125 14.78 -1.27 -3.55
CA CYS A 125 13.35 -1.08 -3.73
C CYS A 125 12.63 -2.34 -4.21
N VAL A 126 13.32 -3.21 -4.96
CA VAL A 126 12.79 -4.52 -5.39
C VAL A 126 12.66 -5.46 -4.19
N SER A 127 13.70 -5.58 -3.37
CA SER A 127 13.63 -6.44 -2.17
C SER A 127 12.57 -5.99 -1.17
N ARG A 128 12.22 -4.70 -1.17
CA ARG A 128 11.14 -4.13 -0.35
C ARG A 128 9.75 -4.21 -0.99
N GLY A 129 9.62 -4.73 -2.22
CA GLY A 129 8.36 -4.85 -2.94
C GLY A 129 7.74 -3.52 -3.40
N ILE A 130 8.54 -2.46 -3.51
CA ILE A 130 8.06 -1.14 -3.98
C ILE A 130 8.00 -1.11 -5.52
N PHE A 131 8.93 -1.80 -6.17
CA PHE A 131 8.91 -2.03 -7.62
C PHE A 131 8.81 -3.51 -7.91
N HIS A 132 8.13 -3.82 -9.00
CA HIS A 132 8.18 -5.13 -9.63
C HIS A 132 9.50 -5.29 -10.41
N ASP A 133 10.01 -6.51 -10.49
CA ASP A 133 11.27 -6.87 -11.15
C ASP A 133 11.38 -6.31 -12.58
N ASN A 134 10.35 -6.52 -13.41
CA ASN A 134 10.25 -5.92 -14.74
C ASN A 134 10.42 -4.39 -14.76
N THR A 135 9.90 -3.69 -13.74
CA THR A 135 10.06 -2.23 -13.65
C THR A 135 11.48 -1.84 -13.27
N ALA A 136 12.13 -2.62 -12.41
CA ALA A 136 13.54 -2.43 -12.08
C ALA A 136 14.44 -2.74 -13.29
N ALA A 137 14.19 -3.85 -14.00
CA ALA A 137 14.90 -4.23 -15.21
C ALA A 137 14.85 -3.14 -16.28
N ARG A 138 13.66 -2.57 -16.56
CA ARG A 138 13.51 -1.45 -17.51
C ARG A 138 14.30 -0.19 -17.12
N ARG A 139 14.49 0.06 -15.83
CA ARG A 139 15.29 1.21 -15.37
C ARG A 139 16.79 0.96 -15.47
N LYS A 140 17.23 -0.26 -15.16
CA LYS A 140 18.61 -0.69 -15.37
C LYS A 140 18.98 -0.65 -16.85
N SER A 141 18.12 -1.21 -17.71
CA SER A 141 18.33 -1.19 -19.16
C SER A 141 18.42 0.22 -19.71
N ARG A 142 17.60 1.15 -19.23
CA ARG A 142 17.68 2.56 -19.64
C ARG A 142 19.06 3.18 -19.38
N LEU A 143 19.64 2.95 -18.21
CA LEU A 143 20.98 3.46 -17.87
C LEU A 143 22.08 2.76 -18.68
N ALA A 144 21.97 1.44 -18.83
CA ALA A 144 22.92 0.64 -19.61
C ALA A 144 22.95 1.06 -21.09
N ILE A 145 21.78 1.24 -21.72
CA ILE A 145 21.66 1.70 -23.11
C ILE A 145 22.27 3.11 -23.26
N ALA A 146 22.02 4.02 -22.31
CA ALA A 146 22.59 5.36 -22.36
C ALA A 146 24.13 5.34 -22.28
N LYS A 147 24.71 4.52 -21.39
CA LYS A 147 26.16 4.30 -21.31
C LYS A 147 26.71 3.69 -22.59
N GLN A 148 26.05 2.66 -23.12
CA GLN A 148 26.49 1.96 -24.32
C GLN A 148 26.52 2.88 -25.55
N LYS A 149 25.52 3.75 -25.71
CA LYS A 149 25.50 4.75 -26.79
C LYS A 149 26.71 5.68 -26.74
N LEU A 150 27.02 6.23 -25.57
CA LEU A 150 28.21 7.06 -25.41
C LEU A 150 29.51 6.34 -25.77
N LEU A 151 29.64 5.07 -25.40
CA LEU A 151 30.84 4.28 -25.73
C LEU A 151 30.97 4.01 -27.23
N ILE A 152 29.84 3.87 -27.94
CA ILE A 152 29.81 3.74 -29.40
C ILE A 152 30.20 5.08 -30.05
N ASP A 153 29.63 6.18 -29.56
CA ASP A 153 29.89 7.54 -30.08
C ASP A 153 31.35 7.95 -29.87
N ALA A 154 31.94 7.58 -28.73
CA ALA A 154 33.37 7.78 -28.43
C ALA A 154 34.30 6.82 -29.20
N GLY A 155 33.76 5.83 -29.92
CA GLY A 155 34.55 4.83 -30.65
C GLY A 155 35.26 3.78 -29.79
N LEU A 156 35.05 3.79 -28.47
CA LEU A 156 35.65 2.86 -27.50
C LEU A 156 35.03 1.46 -27.55
N TYR A 157 33.79 1.35 -28.03
CA TYR A 157 33.08 0.08 -28.12
C TYR A 157 32.48 -0.12 -29.50
N LYS A 158 32.90 -1.19 -30.18
CA LYS A 158 32.28 -1.66 -31.42
C LYS A 158 31.53 -2.96 -31.14
N PRO A 159 30.19 -2.99 -31.21
CA PRO A 159 29.48 -4.25 -31.08
C PRO A 159 29.89 -5.18 -32.22
N VAL A 160 30.28 -6.39 -31.88
CA VAL A 160 30.43 -7.47 -32.87
C VAL A 160 29.01 -7.84 -33.34
N ALA A 161 28.80 -7.84 -34.66
CA ALA A 161 27.54 -8.31 -35.22
C ALA A 161 27.36 -9.79 -34.85
N ALA A 162 26.20 -10.11 -34.29
CA ALA A 162 25.82 -11.47 -33.89
C ALA A 162 25.54 -12.35 -35.11
#